data_AF-A0AAU5M9L5-F1
#
_entry.id   AF-A0AAU5M9L5-F1
#
_cell.length_a   1.000
_cell.length_b   1.000
_cell.length_c   1.000
_cell.angle_alpha   90.00
_cell.angle_beta   90.00
_cell.angle_gamma   90.00
#
_symmetry.space_group_name_H-M   'P 1'
#
loop_
_entity.id
_entity.type
_entity.pdbx_description
1 polymer ?
#
loop_
_entity_poly.entity_id
_entity_poly.type
_entity_poly.pdbx_seq_one_letter_code
_entity_poly.pdbx_strand_id
1 'polypeptide(L)' 'MSSFEQLMGEVMATAERFGHREHVRLTWLAPDQTFDELVHRKPGLLNKRLLTHFYESRTLASAEARSGWVEPDVRQFPV' A
#
# COMPACT_ATOMS: atom_id res chain seq x y z
N MET A 1 -6.40 -17.10 -12.46
CA MET A 1 -6.46 -15.84 -11.69
C MET A 1 -7.92 -15.69 -11.27
N SER A 2 -8.24 -15.79 -9.98
CA SER A 2 -9.63 -15.61 -9.53
C SER A 2 -9.98 -14.13 -9.55
N SER A 3 -11.20 -13.79 -9.98
CA SER A 3 -11.68 -12.41 -9.96
C SER A 3 -11.97 -11.96 -8.52
N PHE A 4 -11.96 -10.64 -8.30
CA PHE A 4 -12.35 -10.04 -7.03
C PHE A 4 -13.73 -10.53 -6.54
N GLU A 5 -14.69 -10.68 -7.46
CA GLU A 5 -16.05 -11.15 -7.14
C GLU A 5 -16.04 -12.58 -6.59
N GLN A 6 -15.18 -13.46 -7.13
CA GLN A 6 -15.05 -14.83 -6.65
C GLN A 6 -14.43 -14.88 -5.24
N LEU A 7 -13.39 -14.07 -4.98
CA LEU A 7 -12.75 -13.97 -3.67
C LEU A 7 -13.68 -13.38 -2.60
N MET A 8 -14.45 -12.35 -2.96
CA MET A 8 -15.51 -11.80 -2.11
C MET A 8 -16.55 -12.87 -1.77
N GLY A 9 -16.99 -13.67 -2.76
CA GLY A 9 -17.92 -14.77 -2.55
C GLY A 9 -17.38 -15.81 -1.56
N GLU A 10 -16.11 -16.22 -1.72
CA GLU A 10 -15.45 -17.20 -0.83
C GLU A 10 -15.30 -16.68 0.62
N VAL A 11 -14.93 -15.40 0.79
CA VAL A 11 -14.80 -14.82 2.13
C VAL A 11 -16.16 -14.67 2.81
N MET A 12 -17.17 -14.19 2.08
CA MET A 12 -18.52 -14.03 2.61
C MET A 12 -19.25 -15.36 2.85
N ALA A 13 -18.89 -16.44 2.17
CA ALA A 13 -19.47 -17.78 2.39
C ALA A 13 -19.22 -18.34 3.80
N THR A 14 -18.22 -17.82 4.51
CA THR A 14 -17.87 -18.26 5.89
C THR A 14 -18.09 -17.18 6.94
N ALA A 15 -18.56 -15.99 6.55
CA ALA A 15 -18.69 -14.83 7.42
C ALA A 15 -20.14 -14.35 7.47
N GLU A 16 -20.68 -14.17 8.68
CA GLU A 16 -22.01 -13.57 8.88
C GLU A 16 -22.05 -12.08 8.49
N ARG A 17 -20.90 -11.39 8.52
CA ARG A 17 -20.75 -9.97 8.17
C ARG A 17 -19.32 -9.63 7.74
N PHE A 18 -19.18 -8.57 6.96
CA PHE A 18 -17.87 -8.08 6.50
C PHE A 18 -17.23 -7.12 7.53
N GLY A 19 -16.10 -7.51 8.12
CA GLY A 19 -15.37 -6.73 9.11
C GLY A 19 -13.85 -6.72 8.89
N HIS A 20 -13.10 -6.29 9.91
CA HIS A 20 -11.65 -6.13 9.83
C HIS A 20 -10.90 -7.44 9.52
N ARG A 21 -11.39 -8.58 10.03
CA ARG A 21 -10.77 -9.89 9.81
C ARG A 21 -10.97 -10.35 8.36
N GLU A 22 -12.14 -10.08 7.80
CA GLU A 22 -12.51 -10.40 6.42
C GLU A 22 -11.76 -9.50 5.44
N HIS A 23 -11.58 -8.22 5.79
CA HIS A 23 -10.75 -7.28 5.05
C HIS A 23 -9.29 -7.74 4.93
N VAL A 24 -8.64 -8.08 6.07
CA VAL A 24 -7.25 -8.58 6.09
C VAL A 24 -7.11 -9.91 5.34
N ARG A 25 -8.11 -10.79 5.48
CA ARG A 25 -8.13 -12.07 4.76
C ARG A 25 -8.23 -11.87 3.25
N LEU A 26 -9.05 -10.93 2.78
CA LEU A 26 -9.10 -10.58 1.35
C LEU A 26 -7.80 -9.98 0.84
N THR A 27 -7.12 -9.14 1.63
CA THR A 27 -5.82 -8.58 1.23
C THR A 27 -4.73 -9.65 1.13
N TRP A 28 -4.85 -10.73 1.93
CA TRP A 28 -3.97 -11.89 1.83
C TRP A 28 -4.33 -12.83 0.68
N LEU A 29 -5.60 -12.84 0.26
CA LEU A 29 -6.14 -13.68 -0.82
C LEU A 29 -6.23 -12.98 -2.19
N ALA A 30 -5.93 -11.69 -2.26
CA ALA A 30 -5.74 -10.90 -3.49
C ALA A 30 -4.23 -10.64 -3.72
N PRO A 31 -3.45 -11.67 -4.10
CA PRO A 31 -2.00 -11.59 -4.31
C PRO A 31 -1.62 -11.07 -5.70
N ASP A 32 -2.55 -10.52 -6.49
CA ASP A 32 -2.36 -10.23 -7.92
C ASP A 32 -1.36 -9.10 -8.20
N GLN A 33 -0.68 -8.60 -7.17
CA GLN A 33 0.67 -8.09 -7.33
C GLN A 33 1.60 -8.62 -6.25
N THR A 34 2.45 -9.54 -6.67
CA THR A 34 3.65 -9.91 -5.93
C THR A 34 4.54 -8.67 -5.76
N PHE A 35 5.36 -8.68 -4.70
CA PHE A 35 6.39 -7.66 -4.52
C PHE A 35 7.27 -7.51 -5.78
N ASP A 36 7.57 -8.62 -6.45
CA ASP A 36 8.38 -8.64 -7.67
C ASP A 36 7.67 -7.94 -8.84
N GLU A 37 6.36 -8.15 -9.02
CA GLU A 37 5.56 -7.44 -10.04
C GLU A 37 5.47 -5.94 -9.75
N LEU A 38 5.36 -5.55 -8.47
CA LEU A 38 5.37 -4.15 -8.05
C LEU A 38 6.73 -3.50 -8.35
N VAL A 39 7.82 -4.17 -7.99
CA VAL A 39 9.19 -3.72 -8.25
C VAL A 39 9.46 -3.63 -9.75
N HIS A 40 9.02 -4.61 -10.54
CA HIS A 40 9.17 -4.61 -11.99
C HIS A 40 8.46 -3.40 -12.63
N ARG A 41 7.23 -3.10 -12.20
CA ARG A 41 6.46 -1.97 -12.73
C ARG A 41 6.94 -0.61 -12.21
N LYS A 42 7.51 -0.56 -11.00
CA LYS A 42 7.96 0.67 -10.34
C LYS A 42 9.35 0.50 -9.71
N PRO A 43 10.41 0.31 -10.51
CA PRO A 43 11.75 0.02 -9.99
C PRO A 43 12.33 1.15 -9.13
N GLY A 44 11.84 2.38 -9.32
CA GLY A 44 12.21 3.52 -8.47
C GLY A 44 11.87 3.36 -6.99
N LEU A 45 10.93 2.47 -6.62
CA LEU A 45 10.62 2.15 -5.23
C LEU A 45 11.80 1.48 -4.49
N LEU A 46 12.73 0.85 -5.22
CA LEU A 46 13.95 0.27 -4.64
C LEU A 46 15.04 1.32 -4.38
N ASN A 47 14.88 2.55 -4.85
CA ASN A 47 15.84 3.59 -4.57
C ASN A 47 15.74 4.00 -3.10
N LYS A 48 16.74 3.64 -2.30
CA LYS A 48 16.83 4.04 -0.88
C LYS A 48 16.82 5.56 -0.64
N ARG A 49 17.10 6.36 -1.67
CA ARG A 49 17.04 7.82 -1.64
C ARG A 49 15.73 8.38 -2.22
N LEU A 50 14.74 7.54 -2.54
CA LEU A 50 13.49 7.97 -3.15
C LEU A 50 12.83 9.10 -2.35
N LEU A 51 12.74 8.94 -1.04
CA LEU A 51 12.10 9.93 -0.17
C LEU A 51 12.83 11.29 -0.18
N THR A 52 14.15 11.33 -0.37
CA THR A 52 14.91 12.60 -0.37
C THR A 52 14.66 13.43 -1.63
N HIS A 53 13.96 12.90 -2.63
CA HIS A 53 13.54 13.68 -3.81
C HIS A 53 12.25 14.47 -3.57
N PHE A 54 11.47 14.09 -2.55
CA PHE A 54 10.13 14.64 -2.28
C PHE A 54 10.04 15.26 -0.88
N TYR A 55 10.88 14.81 0.06
CA TYR A 55 10.88 15.26 1.45
C TYR A 55 12.22 15.79 1.93
N GLU A 56 12.18 16.83 2.76
CA GLU A 56 13.31 17.23 3.59
C GLU A 56 13.53 16.22 4.73
N SER A 57 14.79 16.09 5.16
CA SER A 57 15.15 15.21 6.29
C SER A 57 14.41 15.60 7.58
N ARG A 58 14.20 16.91 7.78
CA ARG A 58 13.48 17.46 8.94
C ARG A 58 12.03 17.00 8.98
N THR A 59 11.37 16.94 7.82
CA THR A 59 9.95 16.60 7.70
C THR A 59 9.72 15.12 7.99
N LEU A 60 10.57 14.24 7.45
CA LEU A 60 10.56 12.82 7.78
C LEU A 60 10.86 12.54 9.26
N ALA A 61 11.67 13.39 9.90
CA ALA A 61 12.01 13.28 11.31
C ALA A 61 11.00 13.96 12.26
N SER A 62 9.88 14.48 11.76
CA SER A 62 8.86 15.16 12.57
C SER A 62 8.00 14.19 13.38
N ALA A 63 7.29 14.68 14.39
CA ALA A 63 6.32 13.87 15.14
C ALA A 63 5.12 13.48 14.26
N GLU A 64 4.69 14.40 13.39
CA GLU A 64 3.56 14.23 12.49
C GLU A 64 3.78 13.07 11.51
N ALA A 65 4.95 13.05 10.84
CA ALA A 65 5.35 11.97 9.93
C ALA A 65 5.48 10.60 10.61
N ARG A 66 5.71 10.56 11.94
CA ARG A 66 5.71 9.31 12.72
C ARG A 66 4.30 8.85 13.06
N SER A 67 3.35 9.77 13.19
CA SER A 67 1.96 9.48 13.54
C SER A 67 1.04 9.29 12.34
N GLY A 68 1.46 9.72 11.14
CA GLY A 68 0.62 9.66 9.97
C GLY A 68 1.29 10.18 8.70
N TRP A 69 0.45 10.35 7.68
CA TRP A 69 0.86 10.91 6.39
C TRP A 69 1.11 12.40 6.50
N VAL A 70 2.17 12.87 5.83
CA VAL A 70 2.49 14.29 5.64
C VAL A 70 2.70 14.55 4.15
N GLU A 71 2.36 15.75 3.68
CA GLU A 71 2.57 16.11 2.28
C GLU A 71 4.06 16.36 1.97
N PRO A 72 4.53 16.03 0.74
CA PRO A 72 5.87 16.36 0.27
C PRO A 72 6.18 17.86 0.32
N ASP A 73 7.33 18.21 0.87
CA ASP A 73 7.77 19.60 1.05
C ASP A 73 8.92 20.02 0.11
N VAL A 74 9.54 19.09 -0.62
CA VAL A 74 10.56 19.41 -1.65
C VAL A 74 9.96 19.45 -3.06
N ARG A 75 9.14 18.45 -3.40
CA ARG A 75 8.48 18.32 -4.71
C ARG A 75 7.20 17.53 -4.53
N GLN A 76 6.15 17.91 -5.24
CA GLN A 76 4.93 17.10 -5.28
C GLN A 76 5.14 15.78 -6.02
N PHE A 77 4.37 14.76 -5.64
CA PHE A 77 4.36 13.52 -6.39
C PHE A 77 3.80 13.74 -7.80
N PRO A 78 4.32 13.03 -8.81
CA PRO A 78 3.68 12.99 -10.11
C PRO A 78 2.28 12.39 -9.96
N VAL A 79 1.29 13.09 -10.51
CA VAL A 79 -0.11 12.64 -10.63
C VAL A 79 -0.29 11.67 -11.78
#